data_AF-A0A2H3U3S7-F1
#
_entry.id   AF-A0A2H3U3S7-F1
#
_cell.length_a   1.000
_cell.length_b   1.000
_cell.length_c   1.000
_cell.angle_alpha   90.00
_cell.angle_beta   90.00
_cell.angle_gamma   90.00
#
_symmetry.space_group_name_H-M   'P 1'
#
loop_
_entity.id
_entity.type
_entity.pdbx_description
1 polymer ?
#
loop_
_entity_poly.entity_id
_entity_poly.type
_entity_poly.pdbx_seq_one_letter_code
_entity_poly.pdbx_strand_id
1 'polypeptide(L)'
;MTGTWASLLETEHCDMIQNGAVLANRLGNSGHTSLLRLLIRDSLALDEIEKKSCEEALARVQWVFTAHDQTGLEGALSDCFCMVFSWPLAVSPEFVGLLEKRKPEALLVLANFAVLLHWCRHHWIFGQVGYCLLESIVSGLGQEWDRWLHWPRLMVKKPRLSL
;
A
#
# COMPACT_ATOMS: atom_id res chain seq x y z
N MET A 1 -5.40 36.47 0.43
CA MET A 1 -5.42 35.30 1.34
C MET A 1 -4.37 34.32 0.83
N THR A 2 -3.12 34.56 1.20
CA THR A 2 -1.93 33.85 0.71
C THR A 2 -1.53 32.79 1.74
N GLY A 3 -1.70 31.53 1.34
CA GLY A 3 -0.77 30.44 1.66
C GLY A 3 -0.50 30.09 3.12
N THR A 4 -1.49 29.55 3.85
CA THR A 4 -1.26 28.74 5.06
C THR A 4 -0.35 27.53 4.80
N TRP A 5 -0.23 27.09 3.54
CA TRP A 5 0.67 26.00 3.12
C TRP A 5 2.15 26.38 3.18
N ALA A 6 2.49 27.64 2.90
CA ALA A 6 3.89 28.09 2.95
C ALA A 6 4.41 28.12 4.39
N SER A 7 3.58 28.51 5.36
CA SER A 7 3.97 28.50 6.78
C SER A 7 4.05 27.10 7.37
N LEU A 8 3.34 26.12 6.81
CA LEU A 8 3.46 24.71 7.20
C LEU A 8 4.81 24.11 6.78
N LEU A 9 5.36 24.56 5.65
CA LEU A 9 6.70 24.18 5.19
C LEU A 9 7.84 24.84 6.00
N GLU A 10 7.54 25.79 6.90
CA GLU A 10 8.51 26.37 7.82
C GLU A 10 8.49 25.69 9.21
N THR A 11 7.56 24.76 9.45
CA THR A 11 7.46 24.06 10.74
C THR A 11 8.45 22.89 10.83
N GLU A 12 8.76 22.48 12.06
CA GLU A 12 9.63 21.33 12.41
C GLU A 12 9.17 19.98 11.81
N HIS A 13 7.96 19.95 11.22
CA HIS A 13 7.40 18.79 10.51
C HIS A 13 7.55 18.87 8.98
N CYS A 14 8.22 19.90 8.45
CA CYS A 14 8.42 20.06 7.01
C CYS A 14 9.19 18.88 6.40
N ASP A 15 10.16 18.34 7.13
CA ASP A 15 10.89 17.14 6.71
C ASP A 15 9.93 15.97 6.51
N MET A 16 8.97 15.75 7.40
CA MET A 16 7.96 14.69 7.25
C MET A 16 7.09 14.89 5.99
N ILE A 17 6.73 16.14 5.67
CA ILE A 17 5.87 16.46 4.52
C ILE A 17 6.64 16.35 3.20
N GLN A 18 7.86 16.90 3.13
CA GLN A 18 8.73 16.78 1.96
C GLN A 18 9.18 15.33 1.75
N ASN A 19 9.55 14.63 2.83
CA ASN A 19 9.85 13.21 2.79
C ASN A 19 8.62 12.41 2.39
N GLY A 20 7.41 12.79 2.79
CA GLY A 20 6.18 12.10 2.36
C GLY A 20 6.00 12.05 0.84
N ALA A 21 6.23 13.18 0.15
CA ALA A 21 6.18 13.25 -1.32
C ALA A 21 7.36 12.53 -2.00
N VAL A 22 8.57 12.63 -1.43
CA VAL A 22 9.76 11.93 -1.94
C VAL A 22 9.62 10.41 -1.77
N LEU A 23 9.16 9.95 -0.61
CA LEU A 23 8.92 8.55 -0.28
C LEU A 23 7.78 7.97 -1.13
N ALA A 24 6.71 8.72 -1.34
CA ALA A 24 5.61 8.34 -2.23
C ALA A 24 6.05 8.10 -3.68
N ASN A 25 7.19 8.66 -4.11
CA ASN A 25 7.73 8.45 -5.45
C ASN A 25 8.81 7.37 -5.52
N ARG A 26 9.18 6.76 -4.38
CA ARG A 26 10.15 5.65 -4.38
C ARG A 26 9.48 4.36 -4.85
N LEU A 27 10.14 3.69 -5.78
CA LEU A 27 9.67 2.43 -6.38
C LEU A 27 10.59 1.28 -5.93
N GLY A 28 10.00 0.19 -5.44
CA GLY A 28 10.69 -1.04 -5.09
C GLY A 28 10.47 -2.14 -6.12
N ASN A 29 11.30 -3.19 -6.06
CA ASN A 29 11.26 -4.29 -7.02
C ASN A 29 11.19 -5.68 -6.35
N SER A 30 10.77 -5.76 -5.08
CA SER A 30 10.89 -6.96 -4.25
C SER A 30 10.05 -8.17 -4.73
N GLY A 31 10.56 -9.36 -4.45
CA GLY A 31 10.17 -10.62 -5.10
C GLY A 31 8.80 -11.21 -4.71
N HIS A 32 8.25 -10.91 -3.52
CA HIS A 32 6.97 -11.50 -3.06
C HIS A 32 5.74 -11.06 -3.86
N THR A 33 5.86 -9.94 -4.55
CA THR A 33 4.81 -9.33 -5.38
C THR A 33 5.09 -9.46 -6.88
N SER A 34 6.16 -10.18 -7.25
CA SER A 34 6.53 -10.45 -8.65
C SER A 34 5.39 -11.14 -9.42
N LEU A 35 4.71 -12.11 -8.79
CA LEU A 35 3.54 -12.78 -9.37
C LEU A 35 2.36 -11.84 -9.61
N LEU A 36 2.17 -10.84 -8.74
CA LEU A 36 1.12 -9.83 -8.92
C LEU A 36 1.50 -8.87 -10.06
N ARG A 37 2.76 -8.47 -10.16
CA ARG A 37 3.23 -7.64 -11.28
C ARG A 37 3.04 -8.36 -12.62
N LEU A 38 3.37 -9.65 -12.70
CA LEU A 38 3.13 -10.46 -13.90
C LEU A 38 1.64 -10.54 -14.25
N LEU A 39 0.78 -10.81 -13.25
CA LEU A 39 -0.67 -10.80 -13.44
C LEU A 39 -1.18 -9.47 -14.00
N ILE A 40 -0.73 -8.33 -13.47
CA ILE A 40 -1.13 -7.00 -13.95
C ILE A 40 -0.70 -6.81 -15.42
N ARG A 41 0.55 -7.15 -15.76
CA ARG A 41 1.07 -7.02 -17.14
C ARG A 41 0.28 -7.84 -18.15
N ASP A 42 0.00 -9.08 -17.79
CA ASP A 42 -0.64 -10.05 -18.68
C ASP A 42 -2.18 -9.98 -18.61
N SER A 43 -2.75 -9.09 -17.80
CA SER A 43 -4.20 -8.96 -17.68
C SER A 43 -4.81 -8.50 -19.00
N LEU A 44 -5.79 -9.27 -19.48
CA LEU A 44 -6.63 -8.91 -20.63
C LEU A 44 -7.82 -8.03 -20.21
N ALA A 45 -8.04 -7.86 -18.91
CA ALA A 45 -9.17 -7.12 -18.34
C ALA A 45 -8.86 -5.63 -18.09
N LEU A 46 -7.60 -5.24 -18.28
CA LEU A 46 -7.07 -3.89 -18.10
C LEU A 46 -6.47 -3.37 -19.41
N ASP A 47 -6.67 -2.09 -19.69
CA ASP A 47 -5.90 -1.40 -20.74
C ASP A 47 -4.48 -1.03 -20.28
N GLU A 48 -3.64 -0.53 -21.18
CA GLU A 48 -2.24 -0.21 -20.86
C GLU A 48 -2.09 0.93 -19.83
N ILE A 49 -3.05 1.86 -19.75
CA ILE A 49 -3.04 2.94 -18.76
C ILE A 49 -3.40 2.38 -17.39
N GLU A 50 -4.46 1.57 -17.32
CA GLU A 50 -4.91 0.85 -16.13
C GLU A 50 -3.79 -0.05 -15.59
N LYS A 51 -3.11 -0.82 -16.45
CA LYS A 51 -1.95 -1.64 -16.07
C LYS A 51 -0.84 -0.81 -15.45
N LYS A 52 -0.42 0.26 -16.14
CA LYS A 52 0.64 1.15 -15.66
C LYS A 52 0.27 1.76 -14.30
N SER A 53 -0.97 2.17 -14.12
CA SER A 53 -1.46 2.72 -12.85
C SER A 53 -1.35 1.70 -11.70
N CYS A 54 -1.72 0.44 -11.94
CA CYS A 54 -1.57 -0.65 -10.97
C CYS A 54 -0.10 -0.94 -10.66
N GLU A 55 0.77 -0.98 -11.68
CA GLU A 55 2.20 -1.22 -11.50
C GLU A 55 2.87 -0.13 -10.66
N GLU A 56 2.54 1.14 -10.94
CA GLU A 56 3.05 2.28 -10.19
C GLU A 56 2.55 2.27 -8.74
N ALA A 57 1.27 1.96 -8.51
CA ALA A 57 0.71 1.82 -7.17
C ALA A 57 1.39 0.68 -6.38
N LEU A 58 1.60 -0.47 -7.02
CA LEU A 58 2.28 -1.62 -6.44
C LEU A 58 3.75 -1.32 -6.12
N ALA A 59 4.45 -0.64 -7.02
CA ALA A 59 5.86 -0.31 -6.87
C ALA A 59 6.16 0.57 -5.66
N ARG A 60 5.25 1.48 -5.30
CA ARG A 60 5.35 2.27 -4.07
C ARG A 60 5.26 1.43 -2.80
N VAL A 61 4.33 0.47 -2.76
CA VAL A 61 4.20 -0.47 -1.63
C VAL A 61 5.44 -1.37 -1.52
N GLN A 62 5.93 -1.87 -2.66
CA GLN A 62 7.11 -2.72 -2.73
C GLN A 62 8.38 -2.05 -2.20
N TRP A 63 8.47 -0.72 -2.29
CA TRP A 63 9.62 0.00 -1.77
C TRP A 63 9.76 -0.18 -0.25
N VAL A 64 8.65 -0.07 0.50
CA VAL A 64 8.66 -0.29 1.96
C VAL A 64 8.96 -1.75 2.30
N PHE A 65 8.47 -2.70 1.50
CA PHE A 65 8.81 -4.11 1.69
C PHE A 65 10.31 -4.35 1.49
N THR A 66 10.92 -3.69 0.50
CA THR A 66 12.37 -3.78 0.25
C THR A 66 13.15 -3.19 1.43
N ALA A 67 12.72 -2.05 1.96
CA ALA A 67 13.32 -1.45 3.15
C ALA A 67 13.22 -2.39 4.36
N HIS A 68 12.04 -2.99 4.58
CA HIS A 68 11.81 -3.99 5.62
C HIS A 68 12.73 -5.20 5.49
N ASP A 69 12.91 -5.74 4.28
CA ASP A 69 13.79 -6.89 4.04
C ASP A 69 15.27 -6.57 4.32
N GLN A 70 15.68 -5.31 4.17
CA GLN A 70 17.07 -4.86 4.37
C GLN A 70 17.37 -4.46 5.82
N THR A 71 16.43 -3.81 6.50
CA THR A 71 16.65 -3.18 7.81
C THR A 71 15.81 -3.78 8.93
N GLY A 72 14.96 -4.77 8.62
CA GLY A 72 13.97 -5.31 9.52
C GLY A 72 12.78 -4.36 9.73
N LEU A 73 11.82 -4.80 10.56
CA LEU A 73 10.62 -4.00 10.82
C LEU A 73 10.96 -2.65 11.45
N GLU A 74 11.79 -2.63 12.49
CA GLU A 74 12.13 -1.38 13.20
C GLU A 74 12.76 -0.33 12.28
N GLY A 75 13.66 -0.74 11.39
CA GLY A 75 14.30 0.16 10.42
C GLY A 75 13.33 0.69 9.35
N ALA A 76 12.31 -0.08 8.98
CA ALA A 76 11.34 0.31 7.96
C ALA A 76 10.09 1.00 8.53
N LEU A 77 9.90 1.07 9.85
CA LEU A 77 8.67 1.60 10.46
C LEU A 77 8.43 3.08 10.13
N SER A 78 9.48 3.91 10.12
CA SER A 78 9.35 5.35 9.79
C SER A 78 8.91 5.54 8.33
N ASP A 79 9.56 4.81 7.42
CA ASP A 79 9.22 4.79 6.00
C ASP A 79 7.81 4.25 5.74
N CYS A 80 7.44 3.18 6.44
CA CYS A 80 6.10 2.60 6.41
C CYS A 80 5.05 3.60 6.90
N PHE A 81 5.31 4.28 8.01
CA PHE A 81 4.42 5.29 8.57
C PHE A 81 4.21 6.45 7.61
N CYS A 82 5.26 6.95 6.96
CA CYS A 82 5.10 7.98 5.94
C CYS A 82 4.32 7.47 4.73
N MET A 83 4.60 6.23 4.28
CA MET A 83 3.94 5.62 3.13
C MET A 83 2.44 5.41 3.34
N VAL A 84 1.98 5.02 4.53
CA VAL A 84 0.53 4.80 4.78
C VAL A 84 -0.30 6.08 4.67
N PHE A 85 0.30 7.25 4.88
CA PHE A 85 -0.36 8.54 4.65
C PHE A 85 -0.20 9.06 3.24
N SER A 86 0.96 8.85 2.62
CA SER A 86 1.26 9.42 1.30
C SER A 86 0.73 8.58 0.15
N TRP A 87 0.68 7.26 0.28
CA TRP A 87 0.25 6.35 -0.79
C TRP A 87 -1.16 6.64 -1.31
N PRO A 88 -2.21 6.83 -0.47
CA PRO A 88 -3.55 7.14 -0.95
C PRO A 88 -3.65 8.45 -1.74
N LEU A 89 -2.72 9.39 -1.49
CA LEU A 89 -2.65 10.68 -2.17
C LEU A 89 -1.83 10.62 -3.47
N ALA A 90 -0.98 9.59 -3.61
CA ALA A 90 -0.03 9.46 -4.70
C ALA A 90 -0.46 8.46 -5.80
N VAL A 91 -1.45 7.62 -5.52
CA VAL A 91 -2.04 6.73 -6.54
C VAL A 91 -2.81 7.53 -7.59
N SER A 92 -2.79 7.05 -8.84
CA SER A 92 -3.42 7.77 -9.93
C SER A 92 -4.96 7.65 -9.88
N PRO A 93 -5.70 8.61 -10.46
CA PRO A 93 -7.16 8.52 -10.56
C PRO A 93 -7.65 7.26 -11.29
N GLU A 94 -6.89 6.78 -12.27
CA GLU A 94 -7.19 5.56 -13.01
C GLU A 94 -7.17 4.35 -12.09
N PHE A 95 -6.13 4.23 -11.26
CA PHE A 95 -6.05 3.17 -10.25
C PHE A 95 -7.22 3.24 -9.25
N VAL A 96 -7.60 4.45 -8.81
CA VAL A 96 -8.77 4.64 -7.95
C VAL A 96 -10.05 4.17 -8.65
N GLY A 97 -10.23 4.50 -9.93
CA GLY A 97 -11.36 4.00 -10.72
C GLY A 97 -11.40 2.48 -10.84
N LEU A 98 -10.24 1.80 -10.86
CA LEU A 98 -10.19 0.34 -10.81
C LEU A 98 -10.65 -0.24 -9.46
N LEU A 99 -10.32 0.44 -8.35
CA LEU A 99 -10.79 0.08 -7.02
C LEU A 99 -12.31 0.26 -6.89
N GLU A 100 -12.85 1.36 -7.42
CA GLU A 100 -14.30 1.60 -7.45
C GLU A 100 -15.05 0.52 -8.25
N LYS A 101 -14.49 0.12 -9.39
CA LYS A 101 -14.97 -1.00 -10.21
C LYS A 101 -14.68 -2.38 -9.60
N ARG A 102 -13.99 -2.44 -8.44
CA ARG A 102 -13.57 -3.67 -7.76
C ARG A 102 -12.81 -4.63 -8.67
N LYS A 103 -11.95 -4.12 -9.56
CA LYS A 103 -11.09 -4.97 -10.39
C LYS A 103 -10.15 -5.78 -9.49
N PRO A 104 -10.01 -7.09 -9.74
CA PRO A 104 -9.24 -7.97 -8.87
C PRO A 104 -7.78 -7.56 -8.79
N GLU A 105 -7.17 -7.12 -9.90
CA GLU A 105 -5.79 -6.65 -9.95
C GLU A 105 -5.55 -5.49 -8.99
N ALA A 106 -6.45 -4.49 -8.98
CA ALA A 106 -6.35 -3.34 -8.11
C ALA A 106 -6.60 -3.71 -6.64
N LEU A 107 -7.55 -4.60 -6.37
CA LEU A 107 -7.81 -5.11 -5.01
C LEU A 107 -6.62 -5.91 -4.46
N LEU A 108 -5.89 -6.64 -5.30
CA LEU A 108 -4.67 -7.34 -4.90
C LEU A 108 -3.54 -6.36 -4.55
N VAL A 109 -3.42 -5.24 -5.26
CA VAL A 109 -2.48 -4.16 -4.87
C VAL A 109 -2.90 -3.57 -3.52
N LEU A 110 -4.19 -3.31 -3.33
CA LEU A 110 -4.72 -2.80 -2.06
C LEU A 110 -4.54 -3.79 -0.90
N ALA A 111 -4.59 -5.10 -1.15
CA ALA A 111 -4.31 -6.13 -0.15
C ALA A 111 -2.84 -6.07 0.32
N ASN A 112 -1.90 -5.71 -0.56
CA ASN A 112 -0.51 -5.48 -0.17
C ASN A 112 -0.37 -4.19 0.64
N PHE A 113 -1.11 -3.13 0.31
CA PHE A 113 -1.16 -1.92 1.13
C PHE A 113 -1.69 -2.18 2.55
N ALA A 114 -2.65 -3.10 2.70
CA ALA A 114 -3.17 -3.53 4.01
C ALA A 114 -2.09 -4.09 4.95
N VAL A 115 -1.01 -4.66 4.39
CA VAL A 115 0.16 -5.11 5.16
C VAL A 115 0.88 -3.93 5.82
N LEU A 116 1.06 -2.82 5.09
CA LEU A 116 1.68 -1.61 5.65
C LEU A 116 0.85 -1.03 6.79
N LEU A 117 -0.47 -0.96 6.61
CA LEU A 117 -1.40 -0.56 7.66
C LEU A 117 -1.29 -1.46 8.90
N HIS A 118 -1.12 -2.77 8.69
CA HIS A 118 -0.94 -3.72 9.79
C HIS A 118 0.41 -3.57 10.50
N TRP A 119 1.48 -3.21 9.79
CA TRP A 119 2.77 -2.90 10.43
C TRP A 119 2.69 -1.67 11.32
N CYS A 120 1.91 -0.66 10.91
CA CYS A 120 1.68 0.56 11.70
C CYS A 120 0.61 0.41 12.80
N ARG A 121 0.02 -0.77 13.01
CA ARG A 121 -1.12 -1.03 13.93
C ARG A 121 -0.95 -0.56 15.37
N HIS A 122 0.29 -0.39 15.83
CA HIS A 122 0.59 0.07 17.19
C HIS A 122 0.31 1.57 17.38
N HIS A 123 0.14 2.33 16.30
CA HIS A 123 -0.35 3.70 16.36
C HIS A 123 -1.87 3.71 16.50
N TRP A 124 -2.36 4.61 17.36
CA TRP A 124 -3.78 4.71 17.72
C TRP A 124 -4.73 4.83 16.52
N ILE A 125 -4.26 5.41 15.41
CA ILE A 125 -5.07 5.65 14.21
C ILE A 125 -5.28 4.40 13.35
N PHE A 126 -4.34 3.45 13.35
CA PHE A 126 -4.40 2.30 12.44
C PHE A 126 -5.05 1.08 13.08
N GLY A 127 -4.73 0.76 14.34
CA GLY A 127 -5.34 -0.35 15.07
C GLY A 127 -5.55 -1.62 14.22
N GLN A 128 -6.81 -2.03 14.04
CA GLN A 128 -7.16 -3.24 13.28
C GLN A 128 -7.45 -3.00 11.78
N VAL A 129 -7.31 -1.76 11.27
CA VAL A 129 -7.73 -1.38 9.91
C VAL A 129 -7.07 -2.25 8.84
N GLY A 130 -5.77 -2.55 8.97
CA GLY A 130 -5.07 -3.43 8.02
C GLY A 130 -5.66 -4.84 7.96
N TYR A 131 -6.07 -5.40 9.11
CA TYR A 131 -6.74 -6.71 9.15
C TYR A 131 -8.13 -6.64 8.53
N CYS A 132 -8.95 -5.68 8.94
CA CYS A 132 -10.32 -5.53 8.43
C CYS A 132 -10.34 -5.30 6.91
N LEU A 133 -9.40 -4.50 6.39
CA LEU A 133 -9.27 -4.24 4.96
C LEU A 133 -8.91 -5.52 4.20
N LEU A 134 -7.90 -6.27 4.67
CA LEU A 134 -7.49 -7.51 4.02
C LEU A 134 -8.61 -8.55 4.01
N GLU A 135 -9.30 -8.74 5.13
CA GLU A 135 -10.43 -9.68 5.22
C GLU A 135 -11.57 -9.27 4.29
N SER A 136 -11.87 -7.97 4.18
CA SER A 136 -12.87 -7.46 3.25
C SER A 136 -12.51 -7.78 1.80
N ILE A 137 -11.24 -7.62 1.42
CA ILE A 137 -10.74 -7.95 0.07
C ILE A 137 -10.80 -9.47 -0.16
N VAL A 138 -10.30 -10.26 0.79
CA VAL A 138 -10.32 -11.73 0.75
C VAL A 138 -11.73 -12.27 0.61
N SER A 139 -12.70 -11.70 1.32
CA SER A 139 -14.10 -12.14 1.24
C SER A 139 -14.80 -11.72 -0.06
N GLY A 140 -14.34 -10.63 -0.68
CA GLY A 140 -14.86 -10.13 -1.95
C GLY A 140 -14.23 -10.79 -3.17
N LEU A 141 -13.01 -11.32 -3.05
CA LEU A 141 -12.31 -12.07 -4.09
C LEU A 141 -12.54 -13.58 -3.91
N GLY A 142 -12.73 -14.30 -5.01
CA GLY A 142 -12.86 -15.77 -4.98
C GLY A 142 -11.55 -16.49 -4.68
N GLN A 143 -11.64 -17.81 -4.45
CA GLN A 143 -10.49 -18.67 -4.15
C GLN A 143 -9.44 -18.68 -5.26
N GLU A 144 -9.81 -18.35 -6.50
CA GLU A 144 -8.88 -18.26 -7.63
C GLU A 144 -7.75 -17.24 -7.39
N TRP A 145 -7.96 -16.26 -6.51
CA TRP A 145 -6.98 -15.22 -6.19
C TRP A 145 -6.06 -15.56 -5.01
N ASP A 146 -6.25 -16.72 -4.37
CA ASP A 146 -5.54 -17.10 -3.13
C ASP A 146 -4.02 -17.10 -3.28
N ARG A 147 -3.51 -17.44 -4.48
CA ARG A 147 -2.06 -17.43 -4.75
C ARG A 147 -1.44 -16.05 -4.51
N TRP A 148 -2.12 -14.97 -4.92
CA TRP A 148 -1.63 -13.60 -4.76
C TRP A 148 -1.94 -13.02 -3.37
N LEU A 149 -2.98 -13.53 -2.70
CA LEU A 149 -3.35 -13.15 -1.33
C LEU A 149 -2.57 -13.91 -0.25
N HIS A 150 -1.84 -14.97 -0.62
CA HIS A 150 -1.10 -15.81 0.32
C HIS A 150 -0.13 -15.01 1.18
N TRP A 151 0.72 -14.19 0.55
CA TRP A 151 1.71 -13.41 1.30
C TRP A 151 1.08 -12.33 2.20
N PRO A 152 0.12 -11.50 1.74
CA PRO A 152 -0.59 -10.58 2.63
C PRO A 152 -1.24 -11.26 3.85
N ARG A 153 -1.86 -12.44 3.67
CA ARG A 153 -2.45 -13.22 4.77
C ARG A 153 -1.42 -13.72 5.78
N LEU A 154 -0.20 -14.04 5.35
CA LEU A 154 0.87 -14.41 6.27
C LEU A 154 1.35 -13.23 7.11
N MET A 155 1.38 -12.03 6.52
CA MET A 155 1.91 -10.84 7.18
C MET A 155 0.89 -10.16 8.10
N VAL A 156 -0.39 -10.23 7.75
CA VAL A 156 -1.48 -9.61 8.53
C VAL A 156 -2.08 -10.63 9.49
N LYS A 157 -1.76 -10.48 10.78
CA LYS A 157 -2.24 -11.40 11.82
C LYS A 157 -3.61 -11.00 12.32
N LYS A 158 -4.48 -11.99 12.51
CA LYS A 158 -5.77 -11.79 13.18
C LYS A 158 -5.52 -11.20 14.58
N PRO A 159 -6.19 -10.09 14.94
CA PRO A 159 -6.05 -9.50 16.26
C PRO A 159 -6.52 -10.51 17.32
N ARG A 160 -5.74 -10.64 18.39
CA ARG A 160 -6.17 -11.42 19.56
C ARG A 160 -7.26 -10.60 20.26
N LEU A 161 -8.49 -11.09 20.24
CA LEU A 161 -9.57 -10.55 21.07
C LEU A 161 -9.14 -10.75 22.53
N SER A 162 -8.71 -9.69 23.20
CA SER A 162 -8.62 -9.66 24.65
C SER A 162 -10.05 -9.56 25.19
N LEU A 163 -10.60 -10.72 25.55
CA LEU A 163 -11.78 -10.83 26.43
C LEU A 163 -11.38 -10.44 27.85
#